data_AF-A0A3B0V9K4-F1
#
_entry.id   AF-A0A3B0V9K4-F1
#
_cell.length_a   1.000
_cell.length_b   1.000
_cell.length_c   1.000
_cell.angle_alpha   90.00
_cell.angle_beta   90.00
_cell.angle_gamma   90.00
#
_symmetry.space_group_name_H-M   'P 1'
#
loop_
_entity.id
_entity.type
_entity.pdbx_description
1 polymer ?
#
loop_
_entity_poly.entity_id
_entity_poly.type
_entity_poly.pdbx_seq_one_letter_code
_entity_poly.pdbx_strand_id
1 'polypeptide(L)'
;MSLRSDWPCWEIMKCQPEQATRCPAYQADRPCWEVMGEIDTFFFNVCRDCIVYVVKQKNSIFSKEEILSIMSQKGVDVTGVQCPRLKAVGQ
;
A
#
# COMPACT_ATOMS: atom_id res chain seq x y z
N MET A 1 -3.14 16.29 -1.94
CA MET A 1 -3.44 15.02 -1.26
C MET A 1 -2.82 13.90 -2.07
N SER A 2 -2.03 13.01 -1.45
CA SER A 2 -1.44 11.84 -2.15
C SER A 2 -2.60 10.96 -2.62
N LEU A 3 -2.59 10.58 -3.89
CA LEU A 3 -3.55 9.60 -4.38
C LEU A 3 -3.42 8.33 -3.57
N ARG A 4 -4.53 7.86 -3.00
CA ARG A 4 -4.58 6.50 -2.43
C ARG A 4 -3.63 6.31 -1.25
N SER A 5 -3.26 7.41 -0.58
CA SER A 5 -2.52 7.39 0.69
C SER A 5 -3.18 6.48 1.72
N ASP A 6 -4.50 6.40 1.66
CA ASP A 6 -5.34 5.71 2.62
C ASP A 6 -5.56 4.23 2.25
N TRP A 7 -5.10 3.81 1.07
CA TRP A 7 -5.24 2.42 0.64
C TRP A 7 -4.26 1.54 1.41
N PRO A 8 -4.69 0.38 1.90
CA PRO A 8 -3.78 -0.52 2.60
C PRO A 8 -2.81 -1.20 1.63
N CYS A 9 -1.70 -1.72 2.15
CA CYS A 9 -0.62 -2.25 1.31
C CYS A 9 -1.07 -3.42 0.43
N TRP A 10 -1.98 -4.27 0.93
CA TRP A 10 -2.46 -5.45 0.22
C TRP A 10 -3.27 -5.14 -1.04
N GLU A 11 -3.88 -3.95 -1.12
CA GLU A 11 -4.62 -3.50 -2.29
C GLU A 11 -3.66 -3.05 -3.39
N ILE A 12 -2.61 -2.32 -3.01
CA ILE A 12 -1.55 -1.88 -3.93
C ILE A 12 -0.72 -3.08 -4.39
N MET A 13 -0.42 -4.00 -3.47
CA MET A 13 0.38 -5.19 -3.75
C MET A 13 -0.41 -6.31 -4.44
N LYS A 14 -1.74 -6.21 -4.46
CA LYS A 14 -2.67 -7.23 -4.96
C LYS A 14 -2.50 -8.58 -4.27
N CYS A 15 -2.40 -8.57 -2.95
CA CYS A 15 -2.29 -9.80 -2.17
C CYS A 15 -3.58 -10.64 -2.31
N GLN A 16 -3.40 -11.96 -2.35
CA GLN A 16 -4.52 -12.89 -2.23
C GLN A 16 -5.10 -12.79 -0.81
N PRO A 17 -6.44 -12.70 -0.63
CA PRO A 17 -7.06 -12.56 0.68
C PRO A 17 -6.60 -13.62 1.69
N GLU A 18 -6.47 -14.87 1.26
CA GLU A 18 -6.09 -16.01 2.09
C GLU A 18 -4.65 -15.92 2.61
N GLN A 19 -3.78 -15.26 1.85
CA GLN A 19 -2.40 -14.99 2.25
C GLN A 19 -2.30 -13.72 3.09
N ALA A 20 -3.12 -12.71 2.77
CA ALA A 20 -3.11 -11.43 3.45
C ALA A 20 -3.45 -11.57 4.94
N THR A 21 -4.41 -12.44 5.30
CA THR A 21 -4.77 -12.68 6.71
C THR A 21 -3.64 -13.19 7.59
N ARG A 22 -2.61 -13.82 7.00
CA ARG A 22 -1.39 -14.29 7.68
C ARG A 22 -0.32 -13.22 7.81
N CYS A 23 -0.48 -12.08 7.14
CA CYS A 23 0.48 -10.99 7.18
C CYS A 23 0.24 -10.13 8.44
N PRO A 24 1.28 -9.89 9.26
CA PRO A 24 1.15 -9.03 10.44
C PRO A 24 0.63 -7.62 10.12
N ALA A 25 1.03 -7.06 8.97
CA ALA A 25 0.58 -5.75 8.53
C ALA A 25 -0.91 -5.70 8.13
N TYR A 26 -1.53 -6.85 7.82
CA TYR A 26 -2.95 -6.91 7.49
C TYR A 26 -3.84 -6.75 8.73
N GLN A 27 -3.32 -7.15 9.89
CA GLN A 27 -4.01 -7.11 11.18
C GLN A 27 -3.70 -5.83 11.96
N ALA A 28 -2.97 -4.88 11.37
CA ALA A 28 -2.45 -3.71 12.04
C ALA A 28 -3.12 -2.43 11.53
N ASP A 29 -3.39 -1.49 12.44
CA ASP A 29 -3.94 -0.16 12.13
C ASP A 29 -2.85 0.86 11.73
N ARG A 30 -1.67 0.37 11.36
CA ARG A 30 -0.50 1.19 11.03
C ARG A 30 0.17 0.72 9.74
N PRO A 31 0.98 1.56 9.09
CA PRO A 31 1.58 1.22 7.81
C PRO A 31 2.43 -0.04 7.84
N CYS A 32 2.42 -0.80 6.74
CA CYS A 32 3.13 -2.07 6.67
C CYS A 32 4.64 -1.95 6.91
N TRP A 33 5.27 -0.83 6.54
CA TRP A 33 6.70 -0.62 6.76
C TRP A 33 7.08 -0.45 8.23
N GLU A 34 6.17 0.05 9.07
CA GLU A 34 6.39 0.14 10.52
C GLU A 34 6.26 -1.23 11.15
N VAL A 35 5.23 -1.99 10.75
CA VAL A 35 5.02 -3.36 11.24
C VAL A 35 6.17 -4.28 10.87
N MET A 36 6.57 -4.27 9.59
CA MET A 36 7.63 -5.15 9.12
C MET A 36 9.00 -4.75 9.66
N GLY A 37 9.24 -3.46 9.89
CA GLY A 37 10.50 -2.98 10.45
C GLY A 37 10.74 -3.40 11.91
N GLU A 38 9.68 -3.65 12.68
CA GLU A 38 9.79 -4.21 14.03
C GLU A 38 10.08 -5.72 14.03
N ILE A 39 9.61 -6.43 13.00
CA ILE A 39 9.83 -7.87 12.88
C ILE A 39 11.28 -8.13 12.47
N ASP A 40 11.74 -7.43 11.43
CA ASP A 40 13.11 -7.53 10.94
C ASP A 40 13.50 -6.29 10.12
N THR A 41 14.63 -5.68 10.51
CA THR A 41 15.18 -4.45 9.94
C THR A 41 15.56 -4.61 8.47
N PHE A 42 15.80 -5.83 7.99
CA PHE A 42 15.99 -6.11 6.57
C PHE A 42 14.72 -5.77 5.76
N PHE A 43 13.53 -6.14 6.24
CA PHE A 43 12.28 -5.82 5.56
C PHE A 43 12.00 -4.32 5.53
N PHE A 44 12.52 -3.55 6.49
CA PHE A 44 12.36 -2.10 6.48
C PHE A 44 13.04 -1.45 5.27
N ASN A 45 14.26 -1.89 4.94
CA ASN A 45 14.96 -1.40 3.76
C ASN A 45 14.22 -1.80 2.47
N VAL A 46 13.72 -3.03 2.39
CA VAL A 46 12.87 -3.48 1.27
C VAL A 46 11.58 -2.66 1.18
N CYS A 47 10.99 -2.28 2.31
CA CYS A 47 9.76 -1.48 2.33
C CYS A 47 10.00 -0.06 1.80
N ARG A 48 11.16 0.55 2.05
CA ARG A 48 11.49 1.89 1.54
C ARG A 48 11.54 1.95 0.01
N ASP A 49 11.93 0.85 -0.61
CA ASP A 49 11.99 0.70 -2.07
C ASP A 49 10.67 0.16 -2.66
N CYS A 50 9.71 -0.23 -1.81
CA CYS A 50 8.44 -0.78 -2.23
C CYS A 50 7.50 0.30 -2.78
N ILE A 51 6.75 -0.03 -3.84
CA ILE A 51 5.73 0.84 -4.43
C ILE A 51 4.72 1.36 -3.40
N VAL A 52 4.40 0.58 -2.37
CA VAL A 52 3.50 1.01 -1.28
C VAL A 52 4.05 2.24 -0.57
N TYR A 53 5.34 2.21 -0.20
CA TYR A 53 5.98 3.32 0.49
C TYR A 53 6.09 4.52 -0.44
N VAL A 54 6.58 4.32 -1.67
CA VAL A 54 6.77 5.36 -2.68
C VAL A 54 5.48 6.13 -2.99
N VAL A 55 4.35 5.43 -3.15
CA VAL A 55 3.04 6.05 -3.43
C VAL A 55 2.50 6.83 -2.23
N LYS A 56 2.79 6.37 -1.02
CA LYS A 56 2.28 6.97 0.21
C LYS A 56 3.10 8.15 0.71
N GLN A 57 4.28 8.40 0.13
CA GLN A 57 5.08 9.57 0.51
C GLN A 57 4.47 10.88 0.00
N LYS A 58 4.41 11.89 0.89
CA LYS A 58 3.99 13.24 0.54
C LYS A 58 4.98 13.94 -0.40
N ASN A 59 6.26 13.58 -0.30
CA ASN A 59 7.37 14.16 -1.08
C ASN A 59 7.98 13.11 -2.00
N SER A 60 7.15 12.35 -2.72
CA SER A 60 7.66 11.38 -3.70
C SER A 60 8.40 12.10 -4.83
N ILE A 61 9.47 11.47 -5.33
CA ILE A 61 10.19 11.93 -6.52
C ILE A 61 9.35 11.77 -7.80
N PHE A 62 8.38 10.86 -7.77
CA PHE A 62 7.49 10.59 -8.89
C PHE A 62 6.32 11.55 -8.88
N SER A 63 5.96 12.03 -10.07
CA SER A 63 4.72 12.74 -10.29
C SER A 63 3.51 11.84 -10.00
N LYS A 64 2.37 12.49 -9.84
CA LYS A 64 1.08 11.83 -9.62
C LYS A 64 0.75 10.87 -10.78
N GLU A 65 1.04 11.29 -12.01
CA GLU A 65 0.79 10.57 -13.25
C GLU A 65 1.70 9.34 -13.38
N GLU A 66 2.97 9.46 -13.01
CA GLU A 66 3.92 8.33 -12.97
C GLU A 66 3.48 7.30 -11.93
N ILE A 67 3.09 7.73 -10.73
CA ILE A 67 2.55 6.85 -9.70
C ILE A 67 1.34 6.07 -10.21
N LEU A 68 0.37 6.75 -10.83
CA LEU A 68 -0.81 6.12 -11.42
C LEU A 68 -0.41 5.12 -12.52
N SER A 69 0.54 5.47 -13.37
CA SER A 69 1.03 4.59 -14.44
C SER A 69 1.65 3.32 -13.87
N ILE A 70 2.53 3.44 -12.86
CA ILE A 70 3.16 2.28 -12.20
C ILE A 70 2.11 1.38 -11.54
N MET A 71 1.15 1.97 -10.82
CA MET A 71 0.05 1.22 -10.18
C MET A 71 -0.83 0.51 -11.22
N SER A 72 -1.15 1.19 -12.32
CA SER A 72 -1.92 0.62 -13.43
C SER A 72 -1.20 -0.53 -14.11
N GLN A 73 0.12 -0.41 -14.36
CA GLN A 73 0.94 -1.48 -14.94
C GLN A 73 1.02 -2.70 -14.02
N LYS A 74 1.01 -2.49 -12.70
CA LYS A 74 0.88 -3.57 -11.71
C LYS A 74 -0.51 -4.22 -11.70
N GLY A 75 -1.49 -3.63 -12.39
CA GLY A 75 -2.87 -4.10 -12.48
C GLY A 75 -3.75 -3.64 -11.32
N VAL A 76 -3.38 -2.56 -10.63
CA VAL A 76 -4.27 -1.88 -9.68
C VAL A 76 -5.22 -0.99 -10.47
N ASP A 77 -6.53 -1.08 -10.21
CA ASP A 77 -7.50 -0.19 -10.86
C ASP A 77 -7.28 1.24 -10.35
N VAL A 78 -6.75 2.09 -11.23
CA VAL A 78 -6.42 3.49 -10.96
C VAL A 78 -7.57 4.48 -11.18
N THR A 79 -8.67 4.00 -11.77
CA THR A 79 -9.81 4.81 -12.20
C THR A 79 -10.91 4.90 -11.13
N GLY A 80 -10.97 3.91 -10.22
CA GLY A 80 -11.90 3.90 -9.11
C GLY A 80 -11.66 5.03 -8.10
N VAL A 81 -12.77 5.63 -7.62
CA VAL A 81 -12.78 6.67 -6.58
C VAL A 81 -12.57 6.06 -5.18
N GLN A 82 -12.87 4.77 -5.02
CA GLN A 82 -12.79 4.04 -3.75
C GLN A 82 -11.87 2.83 -3.86
N CYS A 83 -11.31 2.44 -2.72
CA CYS A 83 -10.47 1.27 -2.63
C CYS A 83 -11.33 -0.02 -2.70
N PRO A 84 -11.05 -0.97 -3.62
CA PRO A 84 -11.94 -2.09 -3.91
C PRO A 84 -12.28 -2.99 -2.72
N ARG A 85 -11.34 -3.17 -1.78
CA ARG A 85 -11.56 -4.00 -0.58
C ARG A 85 -11.52 -3.23 0.74
N LEU A 86 -11.49 -1.90 0.70
CA LEU A 86 -11.65 -1.11 1.92
C LEU A 86 -13.14 -1.08 2.24
N LYS A 87 -13.58 -1.97 3.15
CA LYS A 87 -14.89 -1.78 3.78
C LYS A 87 -14.82 -0.48 4.55
N ALA A 88 -15.77 0.42 4.32
CA ALA A 88 -15.94 1.59 5.17
C ALA A 88 -16.02 1.10 6.63
N VAL A 89 -15.05 1.50 7.44
CA VAL A 89 -15.16 1.36 8.89
C VAL A 89 -16.30 2.29 9.31
N GLY A 90 -17.45 1.70 9.69
CA GLY A 90 -18.58 2.44 10.23
C GLY A 90 -19.92 1.72 10.10
N GLN A 91 -20.23 0.86 11.07
CA GLN A 91 -21.22 1.15 12.13
C GLN A 91 -20.84 0.38 13.39
#